data_AF-A0A654AT46-F1
#
_entry.id   AF-A0A654AT46-F1
#
_cell.length_a   1.000
_cell.length_b   1.000
_cell.length_c   1.000
_cell.angle_alpha   90.00
_cell.angle_beta   90.00
_cell.angle_gamma   90.00
#
_symmetry.space_group_name_H-M   'P 1'
#
loop_
_entity.id
_entity.type
_entity.pdbx_description
1 polymer ?
#
loop_
_entity_poly.entity_id
_entity_poly.type
_entity_poly.pdbx_seq_one_letter_code
_entity_poly.pdbx_strand_id
1 'polypeptide(L)' 'MNAAATTSPASKLARESRFADPDAAFRLLAQAHRDLDERASAALNARLVLILANHIGDEQVLREAVALAHEAG' A
#
# COMPACT_ATOMS: atom_id res chain seq x y z
N MET A 1 -24.59 13.94 -31.14
CA MET A 1 -24.16 14.46 -29.82
C MET A 1 -23.20 13.42 -29.25
N ASN A 2 -21.89 13.67 -29.38
CA ASN A 2 -20.87 12.71 -28.97
C ASN A 2 -20.85 12.60 -27.45
N ALA A 3 -21.13 11.38 -26.95
CA ALA A 3 -20.86 11.00 -25.58
C ALA A 3 -19.36 11.16 -25.35
N ALA A 4 -19.00 12.06 -24.43
CA ALA A 4 -17.64 12.21 -23.94
C ALA A 4 -17.16 10.85 -23.43
N ALA A 5 -16.15 10.28 -24.11
CA ALA A 5 -15.41 9.14 -23.59
C ALA A 5 -14.76 9.59 -22.28
N THR A 6 -15.40 9.25 -21.16
CA THR A 6 -14.85 9.39 -19.82
C THR A 6 -13.65 8.46 -19.74
N THR A 7 -12.48 9.01 -20.05
CA THR A 7 -11.21 8.35 -19.82
C THR A 7 -11.09 8.18 -18.31
N SER A 8 -11.44 7.00 -17.80
CA SER A 8 -11.13 6.64 -16.42
C SER A 8 -9.60 6.74 -16.28
N PRO A 9 -9.07 7.47 -15.29
CA PRO A 9 -7.63 7.49 -15.10
C PRO A 9 -7.18 6.04 -14.85
N ALA A 10 -6.25 5.56 -15.66
CA ALA A 10 -5.65 4.25 -15.46
C ALA A 10 -5.01 4.23 -14.04
N SER A 11 -5.39 3.25 -13.23
CA SER A 11 -4.86 3.07 -11.87
C SER A 11 -3.34 3.03 -11.89
N LYS A 12 -2.70 3.85 -11.05
CA LYS A 12 -1.23 3.87 -10.91
C LYS A 12 -0.72 2.87 -9.88
N LEU A 13 -1.57 2.41 -8.99
CA LEU A 13 -1.20 1.46 -7.95
C LEU A 13 -0.98 0.05 -8.53
N ALA A 14 0.19 -0.52 -8.29
CA ALA A 14 0.44 -1.93 -8.57
C ALA A 14 -0.19 -2.82 -7.48
N ARG A 15 -0.97 -3.82 -7.90
CA ARG A 15 -1.63 -4.78 -6.99
C ARG A 15 -0.91 -6.12 -6.91
N GLU A 16 -0.06 -6.45 -7.87
CA GLU A 16 0.81 -7.63 -7.78
C GLU A 16 2.13 -7.29 -7.06
N SER A 17 2.76 -8.32 -6.49
CA SER A 17 4.11 -8.17 -5.94
C SER A 17 5.10 -7.75 -7.04
N ARG A 18 5.91 -6.73 -6.73
CA ARG A 18 7.01 -6.27 -7.57
C ARG A 18 8.38 -6.65 -7.01
N PHE A 19 8.41 -7.46 -5.96
CA PHE A 19 9.65 -7.96 -5.37
C PHE A 19 10.21 -9.11 -6.21
N ALA A 20 11.54 -9.15 -6.35
CA ALA A 20 12.24 -10.28 -6.97
C ALA A 20 12.05 -11.57 -6.16
N ASP A 21 11.92 -11.46 -4.84
CA ASP A 21 11.57 -12.54 -3.92
C ASP A 21 10.44 -12.06 -2.98
N PRO A 22 9.16 -12.37 -3.33
CA PRO A 22 8.01 -12.02 -2.52
C PRO A 22 8.04 -12.64 -1.11
N ASP A 23 8.58 -13.85 -0.98
CA ASP A 23 8.62 -14.56 0.30
C ASP A 23 9.64 -13.92 1.25
N ALA A 24 10.79 -13.49 0.74
CA ALA A 24 11.77 -12.75 1.53
C ALA A 24 11.20 -11.42 2.02
N ALA A 25 10.48 -10.69 1.17
CA ALA A 25 9.81 -9.44 1.56
C ALA A 25 8.76 -9.69 2.65
N PHE A 26 7.93 -10.73 2.51
CA PHE A 26 6.96 -11.11 3.53
C PHE A 26 7.63 -11.50 4.85
N ARG A 27 8.69 -12.31 4.81
CA ARG A 27 9.46 -12.70 6.01
C ARG A 27 10.03 -11.50 6.74
N LEU A 28 10.56 -10.50 6.01
CA LEU A 28 11.08 -9.27 6.61
C LEU A 28 9.99 -8.54 7.42
N LEU A 29 8.80 -8.39 6.82
CA LEU A 29 7.66 -7.73 7.48
C LEU A 29 7.17 -8.53 8.69
N ALA A 30 7.02 -9.85 8.56
CA ALA A 30 6.60 -10.72 9.66
C ALA A 30 7.60 -10.69 10.82
N GLN A 31 8.90 -10.71 10.52
CA GLN A 31 9.95 -10.67 11.52
C GLN A 31 9.97 -9.34 12.29
N ALA A 32 9.62 -8.22 11.65
CA ALA A 32 9.55 -6.92 12.30
C ALA A 32 8.47 -6.85 13.41
N HIS A 33 7.51 -7.78 13.41
CA HIS A 33 6.41 -7.83 14.37
C HIS A 33 6.58 -8.87 15.48
N ARG A 34 7.57 -9.79 15.38
CA ARG A 34 7.65 -11.02 16.19
C ARG A 34 7.54 -10.79 17.71
N ASP A 35 8.09 -9.70 18.21
CA ASP A 35 8.19 -9.41 19.64
C ASP A 35 7.38 -8.16 20.06
N LEU A 36 6.45 -7.72 19.21
CA LEU A 36 5.60 -6.56 19.47
C LEU A 36 4.23 -6.99 19.99
N ASP A 37 3.74 -6.27 21.01
CA ASP A 37 2.32 -6.34 21.37
C ASP A 37 1.45 -5.70 20.26
N GLU A 38 0.13 -5.86 20.39
CA GLU A 38 -0.83 -5.35 19.39
C GLU A 38 -0.69 -3.84 19.17
N ARG A 39 -0.49 -3.06 20.24
CA ARG A 39 -0.39 -1.61 20.16
C ARG A 39 0.91 -1.18 19.46
N ALA A 40 2.03 -1.83 19.79
CA ALA A 40 3.33 -1.58 19.20
C ALA A 40 3.36 -2.03 17.74
N SER A 41 2.71 -3.14 17.41
CA SER A 41 2.49 -3.63 16.05
C SER A 41 1.70 -2.62 15.21
N ALA A 42 0.58 -2.11 15.72
CA ALA A 42 -0.19 -1.05 15.05
C ALA A 42 0.64 0.24 14.85
N ALA A 43 1.43 0.64 15.85
CA ALA A 43 2.33 1.79 15.76
C ALA A 43 3.49 1.56 14.76
N LEU A 44 3.99 0.34 14.62
CA LEU A 44 4.95 -0.02 13.57
C LEU A 44 4.33 0.13 12.19
N ASN A 45 3.13 -0.42 11.98
CA ASN A 45 2.41 -0.32 10.71
C ASN A 45 2.13 1.13 10.31
N ALA A 46 1.65 1.97 11.23
CA ALA A 46 1.40 3.39 10.93
C ALA A 46 2.66 4.14 10.48
N ARG A 47 3.80 3.89 11.17
CA ARG A 47 5.09 4.48 10.80
C ARG A 47 5.59 3.96 9.46
N LEU A 48 5.50 2.65 9.23
CA LEU A 48 5.92 2.02 7.98
C LEU A 48 5.12 2.55 6.79
N VAL A 49 3.79 2.65 6.92
CA VAL A 49 2.92 3.23 5.88
C VAL A 49 3.35 4.66 5.54
N LEU A 50 3.60 5.51 6.55
CA LEU A 50 4.03 6.89 6.32
C LEU A 50 5.40 6.95 5.61
N ILE A 51 6.37 6.13 6.03
CA ILE A 51 7.69 6.05 5.39
C ILE A 51 7.56 5.64 3.92
N LEU A 52 6.77 4.61 3.64
CA LEU A 52 6.57 4.13 2.27
C LEU A 52 5.79 5.13 1.41
N ALA A 53 4.77 5.80 1.97
CA ALA A 53 4.04 6.86 1.27
C ALA A 53 4.98 8.00 0.86
N ASN A 54 5.87 8.43 1.76
CA ASN A 54 6.88 9.43 1.46
C ASN A 54 7.89 8.95 0.40
N HIS A 55 8.27 7.67 0.43
CA HIS A 55 9.17 7.09 -0.58
C HIS A 55 8.52 7.02 -1.96
N ILE A 56 7.22 6.68 -2.05
CA ILE A 56 6.46 6.62 -3.30
C ILE A 56 6.30 8.02 -3.91
N GLY A 57 5.95 9.03 -3.10
CA GLY A 57 5.88 10.43 -3.54
C GLY A 57 4.77 10.77 -4.55
N ASP A 58 3.85 9.84 -4.85
CA ASP A 58 2.72 10.06 -5.76
C ASP A 58 1.39 10.02 -4.98
N GLU A 59 0.73 11.18 -4.88
CA GLU A 59 -0.53 11.34 -4.17
C GLU A 59 -1.68 10.50 -4.76
N GLN A 60 -1.69 10.26 -6.09
CA GLN A 60 -2.73 9.42 -6.72
C GLN A 60 -2.58 7.97 -6.26
N VAL A 61 -1.35 7.45 -6.23
CA VAL A 61 -1.06 6.10 -5.74
C VAL A 61 -1.49 5.97 -4.29
N LEU A 62 -1.22 6.98 -3.45
CA LEU A 62 -1.65 6.99 -2.05
C LEU A 62 -3.18 6.99 -1.92
N ARG A 63 -3.88 7.82 -2.70
CA ARG A 63 -5.36 7.86 -2.69
C ARG A 63 -5.99 6.53 -3.10
N GLU A 64 -5.48 5.92 -4.17
CA GLU A 64 -5.93 4.61 -4.62
C GLU A 64 -5.69 3.52 -3.55
N ALA A 65 -4.52 3.54 -2.90
CA ALA A 65 -4.20 2.58 -1.84
C ALA A 65 -5.12 2.73 -0.61
N VAL A 66 -5.43 3.97 -0.19
CA VAL A 66 -6.35 4.25 0.92
C VAL A 66 -7.77 3.77 0.58
N ALA A 67 -8.26 4.04 -0.63
CA ALA A 67 -9.58 3.57 -1.07
C ALA A 67 -9.68 2.04 -1.02
N LEU A 68 -8.66 1.33 -1.53
CA LEU A 68 -8.63 -0.14 -1.50
C LEU A 68 -8.53 -0.72 -0.10
N ALA A 69 -7.75 -0.09 0.80
CA ALA A 69 -7.66 -0.54 2.19
C ALA A 69 -9.02 -0.43 2.91
N HIS A 70 -9.83 0.58 2.57
CA HIS A 70 -11.20 0.71 3.07
C HIS A 70 -12.17 -0.37 2.54
N GLU A 71 -11.97 -0.85 1.32
CA GLU A 71 -12.81 -1.91 0.72
C GLU A 71 -12.46 -3.32 1.22
N ALA A 72 -11.20 -3.53 1.63
CA ALA A 72 -10.70 -4.85 2.05
C ALA A 72 -10.93 -5.18 3.53
N GLY A 73 -11.30 -4.19 4.35
CA GLY A 73 -11.61 -4.34 5.79
C GLY A 73 -13.09 -4.51 6.04
#